data_AF-X1TA18-F1
#
_entry.id   AF-X1TA18-F1
#
_cell.length_a   1.000
_cell.length_b   1.000
_cell.length_c   1.000
_cell.angle_alpha   90.00
_cell.angle_beta   90.00
_cell.angle_gamma   90.00
#
_symmetry.space_group_name_H-M   'P 1'
#
loop_
_entity.id
_entity.type
_entity.pdbx_description
1 polymer ?
#
loop_
_entity_poly.entity_id
_entity_poly.type
_entity_poly.pdbx_seq_one_letter_code
_entity_poly.pdbx_strand_id
1 'polypeptide(L)'
;MGYEFRSIYDLLEKEKSFEEKVILAKRSFQKGIDLVAYSKDTYFSYEINKDLDHWEDVGVEWVKLKTVLYQKNINSSSIFVDEERTASDESLEYIINKLHKRGFKVLFEPLVNLKHQRRGEWMGMIRPDDWDLWFENYSGFIEHYAKLAQKNEVEQFVIGVELNSTHKYKEEWEQIIDNTRKHYQGVILFVSNFDAYETVPFWDKLDVIGMNFYFPINR
;
A
#
# COMPACT_ATOMS: atom_id res chain seq x y z
N MET A 1 2.19 -9.94 31.06
CA MET A 1 1.08 -9.00 30.81
C MET A 1 1.25 -8.47 29.40
N GLY A 2 0.52 -9.06 28.44
CA GLY A 2 0.55 -8.66 27.04
C GLY A 2 -0.26 -7.37 26.88
N TYR A 3 0.38 -6.33 26.39
CA TYR A 3 -0.32 -5.13 25.95
C TYR A 3 -0.75 -5.37 24.50
N GLU A 4 -2.06 -5.44 24.26
CA GLU A 4 -2.62 -5.36 22.91
C GLU A 4 -2.39 -3.94 22.39
N PHE A 5 -1.58 -3.82 21.34
CA PHE A 5 -1.39 -2.59 20.60
C PHE A 5 -2.55 -2.46 19.60
N ARG A 6 -3.40 -1.45 19.75
CA ARG A 6 -4.58 -1.27 18.89
C ARG A 6 -4.35 -0.26 17.76
N SER A 7 -3.51 0.77 17.98
CA SER A 7 -3.12 1.73 16.91
C SER A 7 -2.10 2.79 17.39
N ILE A 8 -1.68 3.69 16.48
CA ILE A 8 -0.89 4.89 16.80
C ILE A 8 -1.58 5.83 17.82
N TYR A 9 -2.91 5.74 17.98
CA TYR A 9 -3.64 6.52 18.98
C TYR A 9 -3.29 6.14 20.42
N ASP A 10 -2.77 4.93 20.64
CA ASP A 10 -2.24 4.50 21.95
C ASP A 10 -1.05 5.37 22.39
N LEU A 11 -0.37 6.07 21.47
CA LEU A 11 0.71 7.03 21.77
C LEU A 11 0.18 8.42 22.14
N LEU A 12 -1.05 8.73 21.73
CA LEU A 12 -1.68 10.04 21.93
C LEU A 12 -2.43 10.12 23.27
N GLU A 13 -2.59 9.00 23.97
CA GLU A 13 -3.12 8.98 25.33
C GLU A 13 -2.28 9.88 26.24
N LYS A 14 -2.96 10.87 26.85
CA LYS A 14 -2.32 11.88 27.71
C LYS A 14 -1.73 11.27 28.99
N GLU A 15 -2.22 10.11 29.39
CA GLU A 15 -1.86 9.45 30.66
C GLU A 15 -0.52 8.72 30.60
N LYS A 16 -0.01 8.38 29.40
CA LYS A 16 1.28 7.70 29.26
C LYS A 16 2.44 8.66 29.40
N SER A 17 3.44 8.25 30.18
CA SER A 17 4.72 8.95 30.29
C SER A 17 5.45 8.99 28.94
N PHE A 18 6.39 9.92 28.80
CA PHE A 18 7.23 10.01 27.59
C PHE A 18 8.01 8.71 27.34
N GLU A 19 8.54 8.10 28.41
CA GLU A 19 9.30 6.85 28.33
C GLU A 19 8.44 5.67 27.84
N GLU A 20 7.20 5.56 28.33
CA GLU A 20 6.26 4.56 27.85
C GLU A 20 5.91 4.75 26.36
N LYS A 21 5.72 6.01 25.93
CA LYS A 21 5.48 6.32 24.51
C LYS A 21 6.69 5.95 23.65
N VAL A 22 7.91 6.19 24.11
CA VAL A 22 9.14 5.78 23.42
C VAL A 22 9.25 4.26 23.34
N ILE A 23 8.94 3.54 24.42
CA ILE A 23 8.96 2.07 24.44
C ILE A 23 7.92 1.51 23.47
N LEU A 24 6.70 2.05 23.47
CA LEU A 24 5.63 1.65 22.55
C LEU A 24 6.02 1.92 21.10
N ALA A 25 6.51 3.12 20.78
CA ALA A 25 6.96 3.48 19.45
C ALA A 25 8.09 2.57 18.93
N LYS A 26 9.05 2.22 19.80
CA LYS A 26 10.13 1.28 19.45
C LYS A 26 9.60 -0.13 19.17
N ARG A 27 8.59 -0.57 19.91
CA ARG A 27 7.95 -1.89 19.71
C ARG A 27 7.07 -1.94 18.46
N SER A 28 6.51 -0.80 18.04
CA SER A 28 5.70 -0.68 16.84
C SER A 28 6.49 -0.26 15.60
N PHE A 29 7.81 -0.10 15.71
CA PHE A 29 8.65 0.35 14.60
C PHE A 29 8.77 -0.75 13.54
N GLN A 30 8.35 -0.45 12.32
CA GLN A 30 8.44 -1.39 11.20
C GLN A 30 9.75 -1.15 10.44
N LYS A 31 10.70 -2.09 10.57
CA LYS A 31 11.96 -2.07 9.79
C LYS A 31 11.69 -2.62 8.39
N GLY A 32 11.23 -1.75 7.50
CA GLY A 32 10.73 -2.12 6.18
C GLY A 32 11.70 -1.87 5.03
N ILE A 33 11.55 -2.62 3.94
CA ILE A 33 12.13 -2.34 2.63
C ILE A 33 11.10 -2.52 1.50
N ASP A 34 11.26 -1.78 0.40
CA ASP A 34 10.40 -1.88 -0.78
C ASP A 34 10.85 -3.03 -1.70
N LEU A 35 9.89 -3.84 -2.13
CA LEU A 35 10.08 -4.87 -3.15
C LEU A 35 9.06 -4.65 -4.28
N VAL A 36 9.55 -4.34 -5.47
CA VAL A 36 8.73 -4.00 -6.64
C VAL A 36 9.01 -4.93 -7.81
N ALA A 37 7.95 -5.35 -8.48
CA ALA A 37 8.01 -6.03 -9.76
C ALA A 37 7.66 -5.06 -10.90
N TYR A 38 8.45 -5.12 -11.96
CA TYR A 38 8.18 -4.43 -13.23
C TYR A 38 7.91 -5.42 -14.37
N SER A 39 7.82 -6.71 -14.06
CA SER A 39 7.37 -7.74 -14.98
C SER A 39 6.43 -8.72 -14.30
N LYS A 40 5.61 -9.40 -15.12
CA LYS A 40 4.66 -10.42 -14.69
C LYS A 40 5.25 -11.48 -13.76
N ASP A 41 6.46 -11.93 -14.06
CA ASP A 41 7.11 -13.07 -13.42
C ASP A 41 8.36 -12.68 -12.61
N THR A 42 8.57 -11.37 -12.34
CA THR A 42 9.74 -10.89 -11.57
C THR A 42 9.90 -11.65 -10.26
N TYR A 43 8.78 -11.93 -9.58
CA TYR A 43 8.77 -12.56 -8.26
C TYR A 43 9.15 -14.04 -8.24
N PHE A 44 9.19 -14.71 -9.40
CA PHE A 44 9.74 -16.06 -9.51
C PHE A 44 11.28 -16.07 -9.62
N SER A 45 11.92 -14.91 -9.82
CA SER A 45 13.37 -14.85 -9.99
C SER A 45 14.12 -15.42 -8.79
N TYR A 46 15.12 -16.27 -9.07
CA TYR A 46 16.03 -16.77 -8.06
C TYR A 46 16.93 -15.67 -7.49
N GLU A 47 17.10 -14.56 -8.21
CA GLU A 47 17.93 -13.43 -7.79
C GLU A 47 17.40 -12.80 -6.49
N ILE A 48 16.08 -12.82 -6.30
CA ILE A 48 15.42 -12.36 -5.07
C ILE A 48 15.95 -13.10 -3.84
N ASN A 49 16.42 -14.35 -3.95
CA ASN A 49 16.98 -15.06 -2.80
C ASN A 49 18.16 -14.31 -2.16
N LYS A 50 19.02 -13.69 -2.98
CA LYS A 50 20.17 -12.94 -2.48
C LYS A 50 19.74 -11.69 -1.72
N ASP A 51 18.70 -11.02 -2.21
CA ASP A 51 18.12 -9.88 -1.52
C ASP A 51 17.53 -10.30 -0.18
N LEU A 52 16.77 -11.41 -0.15
CA LEU A 52 16.20 -11.96 1.08
C LEU A 52 17.27 -12.34 2.12
N ASP A 53 18.37 -12.99 1.69
CA ASP A 53 19.50 -13.32 2.59
C ASP A 53 20.09 -12.04 3.19
N HIS A 54 20.33 -11.02 2.36
CA HIS A 54 20.86 -9.74 2.81
C HIS A 54 19.92 -9.02 3.78
N TRP A 55 18.61 -9.08 3.55
CA TRP A 55 17.60 -8.43 4.39
C TRP A 55 17.52 -9.04 5.78
N GLU A 56 17.67 -10.36 5.90
CA GLU A 56 17.80 -11.03 7.20
C GLU A 56 19.05 -10.52 7.94
N ASP A 57 20.20 -10.43 7.25
CA ASP A 57 21.47 -9.99 7.85
C ASP A 57 21.43 -8.56 8.39
N VAL A 58 20.72 -7.66 7.72
CA VAL A 58 20.59 -6.25 8.15
C VAL A 58 19.38 -5.98 9.06
N GLY A 59 18.62 -7.02 9.41
CA GLY A 59 17.52 -6.94 10.37
C GLY A 59 16.24 -6.29 9.83
N VAL A 60 15.95 -6.47 8.54
CA VAL A 60 14.64 -6.17 7.95
C VAL A 60 13.60 -7.11 8.56
N GLU A 61 12.43 -6.58 8.87
CA GLU A 61 11.30 -7.33 9.45
C GLU A 61 10.05 -7.25 8.55
N TRP A 62 9.96 -6.23 7.70
CA TRP A 62 8.82 -5.94 6.84
C TRP A 62 9.25 -5.78 5.39
N VAL A 63 8.44 -6.28 4.46
CA VAL A 63 8.61 -6.07 3.03
C VAL A 63 7.36 -5.42 2.46
N LYS A 64 7.53 -4.24 1.86
CA LYS A 64 6.48 -3.56 1.11
C LYS A 64 6.44 -4.11 -0.31
N LEU A 65 5.58 -5.09 -0.53
CA LEU A 65 5.39 -5.78 -1.80
C LEU A 65 4.51 -4.94 -2.71
N LYS A 66 4.95 -4.66 -3.94
CA LYS A 66 4.17 -3.85 -4.90
C LYS A 66 3.68 -4.66 -6.09
N THR A 67 2.48 -4.33 -6.55
CA THR A 67 2.03 -4.66 -7.92
C THR A 67 1.55 -3.40 -8.61
N VAL A 68 1.78 -3.29 -9.91
CA VAL A 68 1.50 -2.08 -10.68
C VAL A 68 0.39 -2.34 -11.68
N LEU A 69 -0.76 -1.70 -11.45
CA LEU A 69 -1.83 -1.55 -12.43
C LEU A 69 -1.55 -0.34 -13.30
N TYR A 70 -2.18 -0.29 -14.48
CA TYR A 70 -1.95 0.79 -15.43
C TYR A 70 -3.26 1.45 -15.86
N GLN A 71 -3.21 2.76 -16.03
CA GLN A 71 -4.13 3.48 -16.91
C GLN A 71 -3.32 4.14 -18.03
N LYS A 72 -3.94 4.40 -19.19
CA LYS A 72 -3.18 4.82 -20.39
C LYS A 72 -2.52 6.20 -20.20
N ASN A 73 -3.25 7.16 -19.64
CA ASN A 73 -2.82 8.53 -19.37
C ASN A 73 -3.72 9.14 -18.29
N ILE A 74 -3.50 10.41 -17.92
CA ILE A 74 -4.28 11.08 -16.87
C ILE A 74 -5.79 11.19 -17.15
N ASN A 75 -6.24 11.17 -18.40
CA ASN A 75 -7.66 11.29 -18.78
C ASN A 75 -8.38 9.94 -18.89
N SER A 76 -7.66 8.82 -18.74
CA SER A 76 -8.22 7.49 -18.92
C SER A 76 -9.09 7.07 -17.75
N SER A 77 -10.31 6.61 -18.03
CA SER A 77 -11.22 6.01 -17.03
C SER A 77 -11.01 4.52 -16.82
N SER A 78 -10.32 3.83 -17.73
CA SER A 78 -10.02 2.41 -17.60
C SER A 78 -8.66 2.17 -16.94
N ILE A 79 -8.66 1.24 -15.98
CA ILE A 79 -7.48 0.66 -15.35
C ILE A 79 -7.36 -0.78 -15.85
N PHE A 80 -6.14 -1.28 -16.07
CA PHE A 80 -5.91 -2.61 -16.59
C PHE A 80 -4.63 -3.25 -16.04
N VAL A 81 -4.63 -4.58 -16.08
CA VAL A 81 -3.44 -5.42 -15.92
C VAL A 81 -2.65 -5.35 -17.23
N ASP A 82 -1.45 -4.81 -17.18
CA ASP A 82 -0.49 -4.93 -18.28
C ASP A 82 0.12 -6.33 -18.26
N GLU A 83 -0.11 -7.10 -19.34
CA GLU A 83 0.27 -8.52 -19.43
C GLU A 83 1.76 -8.79 -19.25
N GLU A 84 2.62 -7.81 -19.56
CA GLU A 84 4.07 -7.95 -19.45
C GLU A 84 4.58 -7.40 -18.11
N ARG A 85 3.95 -6.34 -17.59
CA ARG A 85 4.50 -5.53 -16.49
C ARG A 85 3.83 -5.72 -15.14
N THR A 86 2.59 -6.18 -15.12
CA THR A 86 1.84 -6.39 -13.88
C THR A 86 2.13 -7.77 -13.35
N ALA A 87 2.60 -7.86 -12.10
CA ALA A 87 2.86 -9.14 -11.45
C ALA A 87 1.60 -10.03 -11.51
N SER A 88 1.77 -11.30 -11.89
CA SER A 88 0.68 -12.27 -11.85
C SER A 88 0.31 -12.59 -10.41
N ASP A 89 -0.94 -13.00 -10.18
CA ASP A 89 -1.38 -13.47 -8.85
C ASP A 89 -0.51 -14.64 -8.39
N GLU A 90 -0.15 -15.57 -9.27
CA GLU A 90 0.71 -16.70 -8.92
C GLU A 90 2.10 -16.25 -8.45
N SER A 91 2.65 -15.21 -9.09
CA SER A 91 3.95 -14.65 -8.71
C SER A 91 3.87 -13.93 -7.37
N LEU A 92 2.76 -13.23 -7.09
CA LEU A 92 2.49 -12.56 -5.82
C LEU A 92 2.33 -13.56 -4.69
N GLU A 93 1.51 -14.60 -4.87
CA GLU A 93 1.32 -15.67 -3.90
C GLU A 93 2.64 -16.39 -3.59
N TYR A 94 3.44 -16.65 -4.62
CA TYR A 94 4.76 -17.26 -4.47
C TYR A 94 5.69 -16.42 -3.59
N ILE A 95 5.83 -15.12 -3.86
CA ILE A 95 6.73 -14.27 -3.07
C ILE A 95 6.19 -14.02 -1.67
N ILE A 96 4.88 -13.85 -1.47
CA ILE A 96 4.28 -13.72 -0.13
C ILE A 96 4.60 -14.96 0.71
N ASN A 97 4.37 -16.17 0.17
CA ASN A 97 4.68 -17.41 0.87
C ASN A 97 6.17 -17.53 1.22
N LYS A 98 7.04 -17.11 0.29
CA LYS A 98 8.49 -17.13 0.47
C LYS A 98 8.95 -16.14 1.55
N LEU A 99 8.39 -14.94 1.59
CA LEU A 99 8.63 -13.94 2.62
C LEU A 99 8.20 -14.45 4.00
N HIS A 100 6.98 -14.99 4.11
CA HIS A 100 6.47 -15.54 5.37
C HIS A 100 7.31 -16.72 5.88
N LYS A 101 7.78 -17.61 4.99
CA LYS A 101 8.69 -18.72 5.36
C LYS A 101 10.02 -18.26 5.97
N ARG A 102 10.44 -17.04 5.66
CA ARG A 102 11.65 -16.40 6.20
C ARG A 102 11.36 -15.50 7.42
N GLY A 103 10.11 -15.42 7.85
CA GLY A 103 9.69 -14.63 9.01
C GLY A 103 9.48 -13.14 8.72
N PHE A 104 9.52 -12.72 7.46
CA PHE A 104 9.14 -11.36 7.08
C PHE A 104 7.63 -11.18 7.14
N LYS A 105 7.20 -9.98 7.50
CA LYS A 105 5.82 -9.50 7.37
C LYS A 105 5.64 -8.74 6.07
N VAL A 106 4.44 -8.74 5.51
CA VAL A 106 4.12 -8.13 4.22
C VAL A 106 3.18 -6.94 4.39
N LEU A 107 3.58 -5.82 3.78
CA LEU A 107 2.71 -4.71 3.44
C LEU A 107 2.45 -4.78 1.93
N PHE A 108 1.24 -5.12 1.50
CA PHE A 108 0.92 -5.27 0.09
C PHE A 108 0.32 -3.97 -0.48
N GLU A 109 0.95 -3.45 -1.54
CA GLU A 109 0.66 -2.16 -2.16
C GLU A 109 0.37 -2.31 -3.67
N PRO A 110 -0.90 -2.51 -4.06
CA PRO A 110 -1.35 -2.28 -5.43
C PRO A 110 -1.33 -0.77 -5.73
N LEU A 111 -0.66 -0.37 -6.80
CA LEU A 111 -0.57 1.03 -7.22
C LEU A 111 -0.96 1.20 -8.69
N VAL A 112 -1.52 2.36 -9.05
CA VAL A 112 -1.90 2.70 -10.42
C VAL A 112 -0.84 3.63 -11.02
N ASN A 113 -0.25 3.24 -12.14
CA ASN A 113 0.71 4.07 -12.86
C ASN A 113 0.20 4.46 -14.26
N LEU A 114 0.82 5.47 -14.87
CA LEU A 114 0.50 5.95 -16.20
C LEU A 114 1.36 5.22 -17.25
N LYS A 115 0.73 4.48 -18.17
CA LYS A 115 1.45 3.79 -19.25
C LYS A 115 2.10 4.77 -20.24
N HIS A 116 1.46 5.91 -20.49
CA HIS A 116 1.95 6.97 -21.35
C HIS A 116 1.96 8.31 -20.60
N GLN A 117 2.94 8.46 -19.73
CA GLN A 117 3.16 9.67 -18.95
C GLN A 117 3.84 10.76 -19.77
N ARG A 118 3.26 11.97 -19.83
CA ARG A 118 3.95 13.16 -20.37
C ARG A 118 4.76 13.85 -19.28
N ARG A 119 5.69 14.72 -19.68
CA ARG A 119 6.51 15.49 -18.74
C ARG A 119 5.63 16.27 -17.76
N GLY A 120 5.80 16.00 -16.47
CA GLY A 120 5.07 16.65 -15.37
C GLY A 120 3.72 15.99 -15.02
N GLU A 121 3.24 15.03 -15.82
CA GLU A 121 2.10 14.21 -15.43
C GLU A 121 2.53 13.13 -14.46
N TRP A 122 1.65 12.74 -13.55
CA TRP A 122 1.84 11.61 -12.63
C TRP A 122 0.48 11.18 -12.07
N MET A 123 0.41 10.04 -11.39
CA MET A 123 -0.83 9.43 -10.90
C MET A 123 -1.64 10.33 -9.94
N GLY A 124 -1.01 11.22 -9.19
CA GLY A 124 -1.73 12.18 -8.34
C GLY A 124 -2.53 13.23 -9.10
N MET A 125 -2.28 13.41 -10.41
CA MET A 125 -2.94 14.41 -11.27
C MET A 125 -3.95 13.80 -12.25
N ILE A 126 -4.41 12.57 -12.01
CA ILE A 126 -5.43 11.96 -12.86
C ILE A 126 -6.70 12.81 -12.90
N ARG A 127 -7.31 12.83 -14.08
CA ARG A 127 -8.57 13.50 -14.40
C ARG A 127 -9.35 12.68 -15.43
N PRO A 128 -9.78 11.45 -15.09
CA PRO A 128 -10.60 10.62 -15.95
C PRO A 128 -11.78 11.39 -16.55
N ASP A 129 -12.08 11.10 -17.82
CA ASP A 129 -13.22 11.71 -18.52
C ASP A 129 -14.56 11.23 -17.94
N ASP A 130 -14.57 10.02 -17.36
CA ASP A 130 -15.66 9.40 -16.61
C ASP A 130 -15.12 8.90 -15.25
N TRP A 131 -15.53 9.54 -14.16
CA TRP A 131 -15.09 9.19 -12.80
C TRP A 131 -15.81 7.98 -12.24
N ASP A 132 -17.08 7.78 -12.58
CA ASP A 132 -17.88 6.65 -12.08
C ASP A 132 -17.27 5.35 -12.61
N LEU A 133 -16.96 5.30 -13.91
CA LEU A 133 -16.26 4.17 -14.52
C LEU A 133 -14.85 3.97 -13.93
N TRP A 134 -14.15 5.05 -13.59
CA TRP A 134 -12.81 4.93 -12.99
C TRP A 134 -12.89 4.30 -11.60
N PHE A 135 -13.81 4.76 -10.75
CA PHE A 135 -14.00 4.21 -9.41
C PHE A 135 -14.55 2.78 -9.44
N GLU A 136 -15.43 2.44 -10.39
CA GLU A 136 -15.89 1.07 -10.61
C GLU A 136 -14.71 0.13 -10.91
N ASN A 137 -13.87 0.48 -11.90
CA ASN A 137 -12.68 -0.30 -12.23
C ASN A 137 -11.72 -0.41 -11.05
N TYR A 138 -11.44 0.72 -10.38
CA TYR A 138 -10.50 0.77 -9.26
C TYR A 138 -10.98 -0.08 -8.08
N SER A 139 -12.25 0.04 -7.71
CA SER A 139 -12.87 -0.76 -6.64
C SER A 139 -12.77 -2.26 -6.94
N GLY A 140 -13.02 -2.67 -8.19
CA GLY A 140 -12.86 -4.06 -8.62
C GLY A 140 -11.43 -4.60 -8.44
N PHE A 141 -10.41 -3.79 -8.77
CA PHE A 141 -9.02 -4.19 -8.56
C PHE A 141 -8.62 -4.24 -7.08
N ILE A 142 -9.05 -3.27 -6.29
CA ILE A 142 -8.78 -3.26 -4.85
C ILE A 142 -9.46 -4.45 -4.17
N GLU A 143 -10.70 -4.79 -4.56
CA GLU A 143 -11.39 -6.00 -4.08
C GLU A 143 -10.63 -7.29 -4.43
N HIS A 144 -10.17 -7.42 -5.68
CA HIS A 144 -9.38 -8.56 -6.13
C HIS A 144 -8.13 -8.75 -5.27
N TYR A 145 -7.34 -7.69 -5.08
CA TYR A 145 -6.12 -7.76 -4.29
C TYR A 145 -6.36 -7.87 -2.79
N ALA A 146 -7.48 -7.37 -2.27
CA ALA A 146 -7.89 -7.60 -0.88
C ALA A 146 -8.18 -9.09 -0.63
N LYS A 147 -8.85 -9.77 -1.56
CA LYS A 147 -9.07 -11.23 -1.49
C LYS A 147 -7.76 -12.01 -1.54
N LEU A 148 -6.82 -11.59 -2.41
CA LEU A 148 -5.48 -12.19 -2.47
C LEU A 148 -4.72 -11.98 -1.15
N ALA A 149 -4.72 -10.76 -0.61
CA ALA A 149 -4.10 -10.44 0.68
C ALA A 149 -4.67 -11.30 1.81
N GLN A 150 -6.00 -11.45 1.86
CA GLN A 150 -6.69 -12.26 2.87
C GLN A 150 -6.37 -13.75 2.73
N LYS A 151 -6.37 -14.28 1.51
CA LYS A 151 -6.02 -15.68 1.22
C LYS A 151 -4.61 -16.03 1.67
N ASN A 152 -3.68 -15.07 1.56
CA ASN A 152 -2.25 -15.28 1.82
C ASN A 152 -1.80 -14.72 3.18
N GLU A 153 -2.75 -14.35 4.06
CA GLU A 153 -2.47 -13.87 5.43
C GLU A 153 -1.53 -12.65 5.48
N VAL A 154 -1.61 -11.76 4.50
CA VAL A 154 -0.82 -10.52 4.46
C VAL A 154 -1.20 -9.62 5.65
N GLU A 155 -0.21 -9.08 6.35
CA GLU A 155 -0.43 -8.31 7.58
C GLU A 155 -1.02 -6.92 7.35
N GLN A 156 -0.64 -6.24 6.27
CA GLN A 156 -1.12 -4.90 5.94
C GLN A 156 -1.41 -4.74 4.44
N PHE A 157 -2.47 -4.00 4.12
CA PHE A 157 -2.92 -3.76 2.74
C PHE A 157 -3.12 -2.27 2.47
N VAL A 158 -2.50 -1.78 1.39
CA VAL A 158 -2.64 -0.39 0.94
C VAL A 158 -3.79 -0.30 -0.06
N ILE A 159 -4.82 0.46 0.27
CA ILE A 159 -6.00 0.64 -0.60
C ILE A 159 -5.82 1.73 -1.65
N GLY A 160 -4.76 2.53 -1.55
CA GLY A 160 -4.44 3.60 -2.50
C GLY A 160 -3.17 4.35 -2.17
N VAL A 161 -2.50 4.85 -3.22
CA VAL A 161 -1.18 5.49 -3.15
C VAL A 161 -1.19 6.78 -3.98
N GLU A 162 -1.03 7.92 -3.31
CA GLU A 162 -0.84 9.26 -3.87
C GLU A 162 -1.88 9.68 -4.93
N LEU A 163 -3.12 9.20 -4.79
CA LEU A 163 -4.23 9.52 -5.69
C LEU A 163 -4.85 10.89 -5.38
N ASN A 164 -4.03 11.94 -5.35
CA ASN A 164 -4.40 13.27 -4.82
C ASN A 164 -5.69 13.85 -5.43
N SER A 165 -5.85 13.74 -6.75
CA SER A 165 -7.03 14.25 -7.46
C SER A 165 -8.34 13.56 -7.06
N THR A 166 -8.24 12.40 -6.38
CA THR A 166 -9.39 11.63 -5.91
C THR A 166 -9.89 12.06 -4.54
N HIS A 167 -9.14 12.86 -3.79
CA HIS A 167 -9.48 13.18 -2.39
C HIS A 167 -10.82 13.93 -2.24
N LYS A 168 -11.34 14.53 -3.31
CA LYS A 168 -12.67 15.17 -3.33
C LYS A 168 -13.85 14.17 -3.38
N TYR A 169 -13.58 12.90 -3.63
CA TYR A 169 -14.56 11.81 -3.77
C TYR A 169 -14.63 10.97 -2.49
N LYS A 170 -15.08 11.60 -1.41
CA LYS A 170 -15.08 10.96 -0.08
C LYS A 170 -15.96 9.71 -0.06
N GLU A 171 -17.17 9.79 -0.63
CA GLU A 171 -18.16 8.71 -0.56
C GLU A 171 -17.68 7.46 -1.32
N GLU A 172 -17.01 7.66 -2.45
CA GLU A 172 -16.41 6.61 -3.27
C GLU A 172 -15.29 5.89 -2.52
N TRP A 173 -14.44 6.64 -1.81
CA TRP A 173 -13.40 6.07 -0.96
C TRP A 173 -13.97 5.33 0.25
N GLU A 174 -14.99 5.86 0.92
CA GLU A 174 -15.69 5.15 1.99
C GLU A 174 -16.29 3.83 1.49
N GLN A 175 -16.85 3.82 0.28
CA GLN A 175 -17.36 2.61 -0.36
C GLN A 175 -16.25 1.59 -0.67
N ILE A 176 -15.08 2.02 -1.14
CA ILE A 176 -13.91 1.15 -1.36
C ILE A 176 -13.42 0.55 -0.03
N ILE A 177 -13.35 1.36 1.02
CA ILE A 177 -12.94 0.93 2.36
C ILE A 177 -13.91 -0.14 2.88
N ASP A 178 -15.21 0.15 2.85
CA ASP A 178 -16.24 -0.78 3.30
C ASP A 178 -16.24 -2.07 2.49
N ASN A 179 -15.98 -2.00 1.18
CA ASN A 179 -15.88 -3.18 0.33
C ASN A 179 -14.62 -4.01 0.65
N THR A 180 -13.47 -3.35 0.82
CA THR A 180 -12.21 -3.99 1.21
C THR A 180 -12.38 -4.75 2.52
N ARG A 181 -13.04 -4.15 3.51
CA ARG A 181 -13.32 -4.77 4.83
C ARG A 181 -14.27 -5.97 4.78
N LYS A 182 -14.99 -6.21 3.69
CA LYS A 182 -15.76 -7.46 3.51
C LYS A 182 -14.87 -8.63 3.10
N HIS A 183 -13.70 -8.34 2.56
CA HIS A 183 -12.82 -9.33 1.93
C HIS A 183 -11.47 -9.46 2.62
N TYR A 184 -11.07 -8.48 3.45
CA TYR A 184 -9.80 -8.45 4.14
C TYR A 184 -9.94 -7.92 5.57
N GLN A 185 -9.54 -8.75 6.54
CA GLN A 185 -9.67 -8.49 7.98
C GLN A 185 -8.39 -7.94 8.64
N GLY A 186 -7.32 -7.79 7.87
CA GLY A 186 -6.07 -7.20 8.36
C GLY A 186 -6.10 -5.67 8.39
N VAL A 187 -4.92 -5.08 8.57
CA VAL A 187 -4.75 -3.63 8.69
C VAL A 187 -4.83 -2.98 7.31
N ILE A 188 -5.71 -1.99 7.12
CA ILE A 188 -5.77 -1.20 5.89
C ILE A 188 -5.22 0.20 6.09
N LEU A 189 -4.56 0.71 5.05
CA LEU A 189 -4.03 2.07 5.01
C LEU A 189 -4.14 2.68 3.62
N PHE A 190 -4.08 4.01 3.58
CA PHE A 190 -3.88 4.79 2.38
C PHE A 190 -2.56 5.54 2.51
N VAL A 191 -1.78 5.60 1.43
CA VAL A 191 -0.48 6.29 1.40
C VAL A 191 -0.65 7.61 0.66
N SER A 192 -0.60 8.73 1.38
CA SER A 192 -0.67 10.06 0.75
C SER A 192 0.69 10.56 0.28
N ASN A 193 0.71 11.51 -0.64
CA ASN A 193 1.91 12.28 -0.94
C ASN A 193 2.21 13.24 0.23
N PHE A 194 3.50 13.55 0.46
CA PHE A 194 3.91 14.40 1.60
C PHE A 194 3.29 15.80 1.64
N ASP A 195 2.79 16.31 0.51
CA ASP A 195 2.17 17.63 0.38
C ASP A 195 0.62 17.59 0.27
N ALA A 196 0.02 16.40 0.36
CA ALA A 196 -1.42 16.20 0.16
C ALA A 196 -2.13 15.51 1.34
N TYR A 197 -1.40 15.10 2.37
CA TYR A 197 -1.95 14.35 3.50
C TYR A 197 -3.10 15.06 4.23
N GLU A 198 -3.11 16.39 4.27
CA GLU A 198 -4.17 17.19 4.91
C GLU A 198 -5.49 17.15 4.14
N THR A 199 -5.46 16.78 2.86
CA THR A 199 -6.64 16.80 1.99
C THR A 199 -7.39 15.48 1.94
N VAL A 200 -6.84 14.40 2.51
CA VAL A 200 -7.48 13.08 2.55
C VAL A 200 -8.64 13.11 3.56
N PRO A 201 -9.91 12.93 3.14
CA PRO A 201 -11.06 13.21 3.99
C PRO A 201 -11.59 11.99 4.77
N PHE A 202 -10.89 10.86 4.72
CA PHE A 202 -11.32 9.55 5.23
C PHE A 202 -10.30 8.88 6.15
N TRP A 203 -9.35 9.64 6.73
CA TRP A 203 -8.36 9.08 7.67
C TRP A 203 -8.99 8.35 8.86
N ASP A 204 -10.16 8.79 9.30
CA ASP A 204 -10.93 8.20 10.40
C ASP A 204 -11.47 6.79 10.10
N LYS A 205 -11.43 6.36 8.84
CA LYS A 205 -11.89 5.03 8.38
C LYS A 205 -10.77 4.02 8.19
N LEU A 206 -9.51 4.44 8.39
CA LEU A 206 -8.31 3.63 8.18
C LEU A 206 -7.64 3.26 9.51
N ASP A 207 -6.88 2.17 9.52
CA ASP A 207 -6.15 1.72 10.72
C ASP A 207 -4.84 2.49 10.89
N VAL A 208 -4.20 2.82 9.77
CA VAL A 208 -2.89 3.48 9.71
C VAL A 208 -2.91 4.57 8.63
N ILE A 209 -2.29 5.70 8.95
CA ILE A 209 -2.00 6.77 7.99
C ILE A 209 -0.64 6.48 7.36
N GLY A 210 -0.62 6.23 6.05
CA GLY A 210 0.60 6.12 5.26
C GLY A 210 0.95 7.45 4.59
N MET A 211 2.24 7.74 4.46
CA MET A 211 2.71 8.89 3.71
C MET A 211 4.07 8.64 3.08
N ASN A 212 4.24 9.02 1.82
CA ASN A 212 5.53 9.01 1.14
C ASN A 212 6.29 10.30 1.48
N PHE A 213 7.20 10.21 2.43
CA PHE A 213 7.96 11.36 2.97
C PHE A 213 9.16 11.75 2.11
N TYR A 214 8.94 12.55 1.07
CA TYR A 214 10.00 13.14 0.22
C TYR A 214 10.29 14.61 0.56
N PHE A 215 10.40 14.95 1.84
CA PHE A 215 10.76 16.32 2.25
C PHE A 215 12.20 16.66 1.84
N PRO A 216 12.46 17.85 1.26
CA PRO A 216 13.82 18.30 0.98
C PRO A 216 14.67 18.33 2.25
N ILE A 217 15.89 17.79 2.18
CA ILE A 217 16.85 17.74 3.30
C ILE A 217 17.39 19.15 3.65
N ASN A 218 17.22 20.11 2.74
CA ASN A 218 17.74 21.46 2.88
C ASN A 218 16.55 22.44 3.00
N ARG A 219 16.31 22.96 4.20
CA ARG A 219 15.56 24.20 4.42
C ARG A 219 16.48 25.24 5.01
#